data_AF-A0A3C1WXW9-F1
#
_entry.id   AF-A0A3C1WXW9-F1
#
_cell.length_a   1.000
_cell.length_b   1.000
_cell.length_c   1.000
_cell.angle_alpha   90.00
_cell.angle_beta   90.00
_cell.angle_gamma   90.00
#
_symmetry.space_group_name_H-M   'P 1'
#
loop_
_entity.id
_entity.type
_entity.pdbx_description
1 polymer ?
#
loop_
_entity_poly.entity_id
_entity_poly.type
_entity_poly.pdbx_seq_one_letter_code
_entity_poly.pdbx_strand_id
1 'polypeptide(L)'
;MGILNITPDSFSDGGKYLDFSDALKRAHAMIEEGVDIIDIGGESTRPGSDPVSIDEELKRIIPIIEALKRDSDIAISVDTYKPDVMKDVIDMDVAMINDVYAFTQPGAIDVIKKSEVGICL
;
A
#
# COMPACT_ATOMS: atom_id res chain seq x y z
N MET A 1 -3.03 -8.90 10.05
CA MET A 1 -2.47 -7.94 9.09
C MET A 1 -1.10 -8.41 8.65
N GLY A 2 -0.94 -8.79 7.39
CA GLY A 2 0.37 -9.07 6.77
C GLY A 2 0.94 -7.79 6.15
N ILE A 3 2.24 -7.54 6.33
CA ILE A 3 2.89 -6.31 5.81
C ILE A 3 3.60 -6.62 4.50
N LEU A 4 3.24 -5.93 3.43
CA LEU A 4 3.82 -6.04 2.10
C LEU A 4 4.45 -4.71 1.69
N ASN A 5 5.74 -4.56 1.97
CA ASN A 5 6.52 -3.41 1.53
C ASN A 5 7.02 -3.62 0.10
N ILE A 6 6.79 -2.63 -0.77
CA ILE A 6 7.23 -2.63 -2.15
C ILE A 6 8.29 -1.53 -2.28
N THR A 7 9.48 -1.80 -1.77
CA THR A 7 10.62 -0.88 -1.83
C THR A 7 11.80 -1.52 -2.55
N PRO A 8 12.67 -0.74 -3.22
CA PRO A 8 13.85 -1.29 -3.91
C PRO A 8 14.76 -2.12 -2.99
N ASP A 9 14.79 -1.77 -1.70
CA ASP A 9 15.63 -2.42 -0.70
C ASP A 9 15.02 -3.71 -0.12
N SER A 10 13.74 -4.01 -0.41
CA SER A 10 13.08 -5.23 0.08
C SER A 10 13.31 -6.44 -0.82
N PHE A 11 13.73 -6.24 -2.08
CA PHE A 11 13.94 -7.31 -3.06
C PHE A 11 15.21 -7.04 -3.90
N SER A 12 16.37 -7.12 -3.26
CA SER A 12 17.66 -6.89 -3.91
C SER A 12 18.00 -8.02 -4.91
N ASP A 13 17.63 -7.87 -6.18
CA ASP A 13 18.31 -8.43 -7.37
C ASP A 13 17.75 -7.84 -8.70
N GLY A 14 17.76 -6.51 -8.82
CA GLY A 14 17.85 -5.80 -10.10
C GLY A 14 16.91 -6.21 -11.25
N GLY A 15 15.61 -5.99 -11.13
CA GLY A 15 14.71 -6.10 -12.28
C GLY A 15 13.37 -5.41 -12.11
N LYS A 16 13.00 -4.55 -13.07
CA LYS A 16 11.67 -3.89 -13.19
C LYS A 16 10.45 -4.84 -13.15
N TYR A 17 10.67 -6.15 -13.15
CA TYR A 17 9.66 -7.22 -13.08
C TYR A 17 9.86 -8.18 -11.89
N LEU A 18 11.02 -8.14 -11.21
CA LEU A 18 11.27 -8.96 -10.02
C LEU A 18 10.41 -8.46 -8.84
N ASP A 19 10.33 -7.14 -8.64
CA ASP A 19 9.61 -6.57 -7.50
C ASP A 19 8.10 -6.90 -7.50
N PHE A 20 7.46 -6.90 -8.68
CA PHE A 20 6.02 -7.17 -8.78
C PHE A 20 5.67 -8.64 -8.58
N SER A 21 6.35 -9.54 -9.29
CA SER A 21 6.06 -10.98 -9.23
C SER A 21 6.32 -11.53 -7.83
N ASP A 22 7.41 -11.09 -7.19
CA ASP A 22 7.78 -11.55 -5.86
C ASP A 22 6.90 -10.93 -4.78
N ALA A 23 6.49 -9.66 -4.91
CA ALA A 23 5.49 -9.07 -4.04
C ALA A 23 4.15 -9.82 -4.10
N LEU A 24 3.66 -10.19 -5.30
CA LEU A 24 2.43 -10.99 -5.42
C LEU A 24 2.58 -12.39 -4.85
N LYS A 25 3.68 -13.09 -5.12
CA LYS A 25 3.93 -14.40 -4.49
C LYS A 25 3.92 -14.28 -2.97
N ARG A 26 4.56 -13.24 -2.42
CA ARG A 26 4.58 -13.01 -0.97
C ARG A 26 3.18 -12.70 -0.44
N ALA A 27 2.39 -11.91 -1.15
CA ALA A 27 1.01 -11.62 -0.79
C ALA A 27 0.14 -12.88 -0.77
N HIS A 28 0.23 -13.73 -1.82
CA HIS A 28 -0.49 -15.01 -1.85
C HIS A 28 -0.06 -15.95 -0.73
N ALA A 29 1.24 -16.02 -0.42
CA ALA A 29 1.73 -16.79 0.71
C ALA A 29 1.14 -16.28 2.04
N MET A 30 1.02 -14.95 2.25
CA MET A 30 0.36 -14.40 3.44
C MET A 30 -1.13 -14.78 3.52
N ILE A 31 -1.82 -14.80 2.38
CA ILE A 31 -3.22 -15.24 2.31
C ILE A 31 -3.33 -16.72 2.70
N GLU A 32 -2.45 -17.59 2.19
CA GLU A 32 -2.37 -19.00 2.58
C GLU A 32 -2.00 -19.20 4.05
N GLU A 33 -1.17 -18.32 4.61
CA GLU A 33 -0.84 -18.24 6.04
C GLU A 33 -2.05 -17.77 6.90
N GLY A 34 -3.13 -17.29 6.27
CA GLY A 34 -4.40 -16.97 6.93
C GLY A 34 -4.50 -15.54 7.48
N VAL A 35 -3.82 -14.55 6.87
CA VAL A 35 -4.01 -13.15 7.27
C VAL A 35 -5.39 -12.63 6.85
N ASP A 36 -6.03 -11.80 7.69
CA ASP A 36 -7.33 -11.18 7.38
C ASP A 36 -7.22 -9.94 6.48
N ILE A 37 -6.05 -9.29 6.49
CA ILE A 37 -5.80 -8.02 5.79
C ILE A 37 -4.32 -7.96 5.41
N ILE A 38 -4.01 -7.40 4.22
CA ILE A 38 -2.64 -7.08 3.79
C ILE A 38 -2.47 -5.57 3.78
N ASP A 39 -1.42 -5.08 4.40
CA ASP A 39 -1.03 -3.68 4.42
C ASP A 39 0.09 -3.43 3.41
N ILE A 40 -0.19 -2.61 2.41
CA ILE A 40 0.67 -2.39 1.24
C ILE A 40 1.29 -1.00 1.33
N GLY A 41 2.62 -0.94 1.40
CA GLY A 41 3.38 0.30 1.43
C GLY A 41 4.34 0.42 0.25
N GLY A 42 4.24 1.51 -0.53
CA GLY A 42 5.15 1.81 -1.64
C GLY A 42 6.38 2.64 -1.25
N GLU A 43 6.41 3.11 -0.01
CA GLU A 43 7.44 3.98 0.57
C GLU A 43 7.95 3.39 1.89
N SER A 44 9.26 3.55 2.15
CA SER A 44 9.82 3.19 3.45
C SER A 44 9.56 4.31 4.47
N THR A 45 9.04 3.94 5.63
CA THR A 45 8.92 4.81 6.82
C THR A 45 10.10 4.68 7.79
N ARG A 46 11.16 3.94 7.40
CA ARG A 46 12.35 3.75 8.25
C ARG A 46 13.13 5.07 8.41
N PRO A 47 13.78 5.29 9.57
CA PRO A 47 14.65 6.45 9.74
C PRO A 47 15.74 6.52 8.66
N GLY A 48 15.79 7.64 7.94
CA GLY A 48 16.82 7.91 6.94
C GLY A 48 16.52 7.40 5.52
N SER A 49 15.33 6.85 5.24
CA SER A 49 14.92 6.63 3.84
C SER A 49 14.51 7.93 3.16
N ASP A 50 14.91 8.07 1.91
CA ASP A 50 14.47 9.19 1.08
C ASP A 50 12.99 9.01 0.70
N PRO A 51 12.17 10.07 0.80
CA PRO A 51 10.79 10.01 0.37
C PRO A 51 10.70 9.80 -1.14
N VAL A 52 9.69 9.06 -1.57
CA VAL A 52 9.41 8.81 -2.99
C VAL A 52 8.35 9.78 -3.50
N SER A 53 8.36 10.06 -4.80
CA SER A 53 7.29 10.85 -5.41
C SER A 53 5.97 10.09 -5.41
N ILE A 54 4.85 10.83 -5.46
CA ILE A 54 3.50 10.28 -5.59
C ILE A 54 3.42 9.29 -6.77
N ASP A 55 3.89 9.70 -7.95
CA ASP A 55 3.89 8.86 -9.14
C ASP A 55 4.67 7.54 -8.96
N GLU A 56 5.77 7.58 -8.21
CA GLU A 56 6.61 6.41 -7.98
C GLU A 56 5.94 5.45 -6.98
N GLU A 57 5.34 5.99 -5.92
CA GLU A 57 4.58 5.20 -4.94
C GLU A 57 3.38 4.52 -5.62
N LEU A 58 2.59 5.25 -6.41
CA LEU A 58 1.45 4.72 -7.16
C LEU A 58 1.86 3.63 -8.14
N LYS A 59 2.97 3.83 -8.89
CA LYS A 59 3.50 2.80 -9.81
C LYS A 59 3.85 1.50 -9.09
N ARG A 60 4.24 1.56 -7.81
CA ARG A 60 4.57 0.38 -7.00
C ARG A 60 3.32 -0.31 -6.50
N ILE A 61 2.38 0.43 -5.92
CA ILE A 61 1.26 -0.16 -5.18
C ILE A 61 0.06 -0.52 -6.08
N ILE A 62 -0.29 0.30 -7.09
CA ILE A 62 -1.51 0.10 -7.90
C ILE A 62 -1.54 -1.28 -8.55
N PRO A 63 -0.48 -1.74 -9.25
CA PRO A 63 -0.53 -3.05 -9.91
C PRO A 63 -0.77 -4.20 -8.92
N ILE A 64 -0.24 -4.09 -7.70
CA ILE A 64 -0.40 -5.10 -6.65
C ILE A 64 -1.83 -5.10 -6.12
N ILE A 65 -2.40 -3.92 -5.85
CA ILE A 65 -3.79 -3.78 -5.42
C ILE A 65 -4.74 -4.36 -6.47
N GLU A 66 -4.57 -4.00 -7.75
CA GLU A 66 -5.39 -4.52 -8.86
C GLU A 66 -5.33 -6.04 -8.97
N ALA A 67 -4.14 -6.62 -8.84
CA ALA A 67 -3.97 -8.07 -8.91
C ALA A 67 -4.63 -8.77 -7.72
N LEU A 68 -4.39 -8.30 -6.48
CA LEU A 68 -4.98 -8.91 -5.29
C LEU A 68 -6.51 -8.80 -5.26
N LYS A 69 -7.08 -7.68 -5.71
CA LYS A 69 -8.53 -7.49 -5.86
C LYS A 69 -9.15 -8.43 -6.87
N ARG A 70 -8.42 -8.80 -7.93
CA ARG A 70 -8.88 -9.76 -8.93
C ARG A 70 -8.75 -11.20 -8.45
N ASP A 71 -7.67 -11.49 -7.74
CA ASP A 71 -7.25 -12.86 -7.46
C ASP A 71 -7.71 -13.35 -6.06
N SER A 72 -8.27 -12.48 -5.22
CA SER A 72 -8.73 -12.80 -3.85
C SER A 72 -9.73 -11.79 -3.26
N ASP A 73 -10.44 -12.20 -2.20
CA ASP A 73 -11.31 -11.34 -1.39
C ASP A 73 -10.59 -10.72 -0.17
N ILE A 74 -9.25 -10.73 -0.15
CA ILE A 74 -8.49 -10.24 1.00
C ILE A 74 -8.76 -8.74 1.23
N ALA A 75 -8.90 -8.33 2.49
CA ALA A 75 -8.96 -6.91 2.80
C ALA A 75 -7.59 -6.27 2.50
N ILE A 76 -7.60 -5.07 1.90
CA ILE A 76 -6.39 -4.33 1.58
C ILE A 76 -6.34 -3.06 2.41
N SER A 77 -5.25 -2.88 3.14
CA SER A 77 -4.84 -1.62 3.74
C SER A 77 -3.73 -1.00 2.88
N VAL A 78 -3.71 0.33 2.78
CA VAL A 78 -2.62 1.07 2.13
C VAL A 78 -1.90 1.90 3.18
N ASP A 79 -0.60 1.65 3.35
CA ASP A 79 0.30 2.42 4.20
C ASP A 79 0.83 3.62 3.42
N THR A 80 0.21 4.79 3.64
CA THR A 80 0.62 6.05 3.03
C THR A 80 0.17 7.24 3.86
N TYR A 81 0.99 8.29 3.87
CA TYR A 81 0.63 9.59 4.44
C TYR A 81 0.28 10.64 3.38
N LYS A 82 0.41 10.29 2.08
CA LYS A 82 0.26 11.25 0.98
C LYS A 82 -1.21 11.36 0.56
N PRO A 83 -1.88 12.52 0.70
CA PRO A 83 -3.29 12.68 0.36
C PRO A 83 -3.64 12.31 -1.08
N ASP A 84 -2.74 12.60 -2.02
CA ASP A 84 -2.94 12.25 -3.43
C ASP A 84 -2.89 10.73 -3.65
N VAL A 85 -2.02 10.01 -2.92
CA VAL A 85 -1.99 8.54 -2.97
C VAL A 85 -3.25 7.96 -2.33
N MET A 86 -3.65 8.46 -1.15
CA MET A 86 -4.90 8.06 -0.48
C MET A 86 -6.09 8.19 -1.43
N LYS A 87 -6.19 9.32 -2.13
CA LYS A 87 -7.28 9.60 -3.06
C LYS A 87 -7.35 8.57 -4.18
N ASP A 88 -6.21 8.26 -4.81
CA ASP A 88 -6.18 7.33 -5.94
C ASP A 88 -6.49 5.88 -5.52
N VAL A 89 -6.07 5.45 -4.33
CA VAL A 89 -6.32 4.08 -3.86
C VAL A 89 -7.71 3.88 -3.24
N ILE A 90 -8.34 4.92 -2.70
CA ILE A 90 -9.72 4.83 -2.18
C ILE A 90 -10.70 4.42 -3.28
N ASP A 91 -10.51 4.95 -4.50
CA ASP A 91 -11.34 4.61 -5.65
C ASP A 91 -11.15 3.14 -6.11
N MET A 92 -10.14 2.44 -5.60
CA MET A 92 -9.87 1.02 -5.84
C MET A 92 -10.52 0.09 -4.80
N ASP A 93 -11.42 0.60 -3.97
CA ASP A 93 -12.16 -0.16 -2.95
C ASP A 93 -11.24 -0.76 -1.87
N VAL A 94 -10.14 -0.08 -1.51
CA VAL A 94 -9.30 -0.52 -0.39
C VAL A 94 -10.08 -0.44 0.94
N ALA A 95 -9.84 -1.38 1.84
CA ALA A 95 -10.57 -1.49 3.09
C ALA A 95 -10.11 -0.50 4.15
N MET A 96 -8.85 -0.05 4.10
CA MET A 96 -8.27 0.82 5.12
C MET A 96 -7.16 1.72 4.55
N ILE A 97 -7.03 2.92 5.10
CA ILE A 97 -5.80 3.72 5.00
C ILE A 97 -5.07 3.68 6.34
N ASN A 98 -3.81 3.28 6.30
CA ASN A 98 -2.89 3.29 7.42
C ASN A 98 -1.95 4.48 7.28
N ASP A 99 -2.12 5.50 8.12
CA ASP A 99 -1.30 6.71 8.05
C ASP A 99 -0.56 6.94 9.36
N VAL A 100 0.75 6.65 9.35
CA VAL A 100 1.64 6.87 10.50
C VAL A 100 1.78 8.34 10.92
N TYR A 101 1.33 9.29 10.10
CA TYR A 101 1.24 10.72 10.42
C TYR A 101 -0.16 11.14 10.90
N ALA A 102 -1.06 10.20 11.14
CA ALA A 102 -2.42 10.44 11.66
C ALA A 102 -3.20 11.51 10.89
N PHE A 103 -3.08 11.52 9.55
CA PHE A 103 -3.74 12.44 8.62
C PHE A 103 -3.43 13.92 8.87
N THR A 104 -2.27 14.21 9.45
CA THR A 104 -1.82 15.59 9.69
C THR A 104 -1.31 16.29 8.43
N GLN A 105 -1.10 15.55 7.34
CA GLN A 105 -0.67 16.12 6.06
C GLN A 105 -1.76 17.01 5.44
N PRO A 106 -1.40 18.17 4.88
CA PRO A 106 -2.38 19.08 4.28
C PRO A 106 -3.24 18.39 3.21
N GLY A 107 -4.55 18.35 3.44
CA GLY A 107 -5.53 17.72 2.53
C GLY A 107 -5.88 16.26 2.85
N ALA A 108 -5.15 15.57 3.74
CA ALA A 108 -5.43 14.17 4.09
C ALA A 108 -6.84 13.98 4.66
N ILE A 109 -7.22 14.80 5.64
CA ILE A 109 -8.57 14.78 6.24
C ILE A 109 -9.65 15.07 5.18
N ASP A 110 -9.39 15.96 4.21
CA ASP A 110 -10.37 16.31 3.18
C ASP A 110 -10.65 15.16 2.21
N VAL A 111 -9.66 14.29 1.99
CA VAL A 111 -9.77 13.05 1.23
C VAL A 111 -10.53 12.01 2.05
N ILE A 112 -10.05 11.69 3.26
CA ILE A 112 -10.60 10.61 4.09
C ILE A 112 -12.05 10.87 4.51
N LYS A 113 -12.41 12.11 4.87
CA LYS A 113 -13.77 12.44 5.33
C LYS A 113 -14.87 12.20 4.29
N LYS A 114 -14.50 11.97 3.03
CA LYS A 114 -15.41 11.70 1.90
C LYS A 114 -15.48 10.21 1.55
N SER A 115 -14.76 9.37 2.29
CA SER A 115 -14.63 7.94 2.05
C SER A 115 -15.19 7.14 3.22
N GLU A 116 -15.50 5.86 2.96
CA GLU A 116 -15.97 4.90 3.96
C GLU A 116 -14.86 3.90 4.37
N VAL A 117 -13.60 4.20 4.01
CA VAL A 117 -12.47 3.33 4.34
C VAL A 117 -12.22 3.31 5.84
N GLY A 118 -11.73 2.19 6.35
CA GLY A 118 -11.15 2.12 7.68
C GLY A 118 -9.99 3.10 7.82
N ILE A 119 -9.76 3.55 9.05
CA ILE A 119 -8.74 4.55 9.38
C ILE A 119 -7.86 3.97 10.48
N CYS A 120 -6.54 3.93 10.26
CA CYS A 120 -5.54 3.65 11.28
C CYS A 120 -4.69 4.91 11.53
N LEU A 121 -4.56 5.28 12.81
CA LEU A 121 -3.94 6.52 13.32
C LEU A 121 -2.75 6.20 14.23
#